data_AF-A0A7V2L7K7-F1
#
_entry.id   AF-A0A7V2L7K7-F1
#
_cell.length_a   1.000
_cell.length_b   1.000
_cell.length_c   1.000
_cell.angle_alpha   90.00
_cell.angle_beta   90.00
_cell.angle_gamma   90.00
#
_symmetry.space_group_name_H-M   'P 1'
#
loop_
_entity.id
_entity.type
_entity.pdbx_description
1 polymer ?
#
loop_
_entity_poly.entity_id
_entity_poly.type
_entity_poly.pdbx_seq_one_letter_code
_entity_poly.pdbx_strand_id
1 'polypeptide(L)'
;MAVFVDTPLEVCEQRDCEGLCANIRRGEMKGFTDIDDPYQAPIYLEIRLVTVEYAPEKKPQRIVGHLQSQGFVSYEGQILDKD
;
A
#
# COMPACT_ATOMS: atom_id res chain seq x y z
N MET A 1 11.77 -3.93 9.27
CA MET A 1 10.34 -3.92 8.97
C MET A 1 10.09 -3.31 7.60
N ALA A 2 9.82 -4.17 6.63
CA ALA A 2 9.30 -3.85 5.32
C ALA A 2 7.82 -4.28 5.25
N VAL A 3 7.00 -3.40 4.67
CA VAL A 3 5.59 -3.65 4.39
C VAL A 3 5.40 -3.62 2.88
N PHE A 4 4.97 -4.74 2.31
CA PHE A 4 4.61 -4.81 0.90
C PHE A 4 3.14 -4.46 0.72
N VAL A 5 2.89 -3.29 0.13
CA VAL A 5 1.54 -2.81 -0.22
C VAL A 5 1.18 -3.39 -1.58
N ASP A 6 0.41 -4.46 -1.55
CA ASP A 6 0.12 -5.27 -2.72
C ASP A 6 -1.23 -4.86 -3.31
N THR A 7 -1.17 -4.12 -4.41
CA THR A 7 -2.35 -3.64 -5.13
C THR A 7 -2.18 -4.01 -6.60
N PRO A 8 -3.16 -4.68 -7.23
CA PRO A 8 -3.11 -4.96 -8.66
C PRO A 8 -2.95 -3.67 -9.46
N LEU A 9 -2.13 -3.72 -10.52
CA LEU A 9 -1.85 -2.56 -11.39
C LEU A 9 -3.13 -1.94 -11.93
N GLU A 10 -4.11 -2.75 -12.34
CA GLU A 10 -5.36 -2.28 -12.92
C GLU A 10 -6.16 -1.41 -11.93
N VAL A 11 -6.06 -1.71 -10.63
CA VAL A 11 -6.69 -0.91 -9.57
C VAL A 11 -5.91 0.38 -9.32
N CYS A 12 -4.58 0.35 -9.44
CA CYS A 12 -3.75 1.55 -9.39
C CYS A 12 -4.07 2.49 -10.57
N GLU A 13 -4.14 1.95 -11.79
CA GLU A 13 -4.51 2.70 -13.01
C GLU A 13 -5.95 3.22 -12.95
N GLN A 14 -6.88 2.47 -12.37
CA GLN A 14 -8.26 2.95 -12.18
C GLN A 14 -8.33 4.15 -11.22
N ARG A 15 -7.51 4.15 -10.17
CA ARG A 15 -7.49 5.23 -9.17
C ARG A 15 -6.75 6.47 -9.68
N ASP A 16 -5.70 6.27 -10.47
CA ASP A 16 -4.77 7.26 -11.08
C ASP A 16 -4.99 8.72 -10.64
N CYS A 17 -4.78 8.97 -9.34
CA CYS A 17 -5.19 10.22 -8.70
C CYS A 17 -4.48 11.45 -9.29
N GLU A 18 -3.32 11.22 -9.93
CA GLU A 18 -2.46 12.26 -10.50
C GLU A 18 -2.31 12.15 -12.03
N GLY A 19 -3.01 11.21 -12.69
CA GLY A 19 -2.92 11.04 -14.15
C GLY A 19 -1.58 10.48 -14.66
N LEU A 20 -0.73 9.97 -13.77
CA LEU A 20 0.63 9.50 -14.11
C LEU A 20 0.57 8.27 -15.00
N CYS A 21 -0.32 7.33 -14.72
CA CYS A 21 -0.47 6.12 -15.52
C CYS A 21 -0.94 6.51 -16.95
N ALA A 22 -1.89 7.43 -17.04
CA ALA A 22 -2.39 7.92 -18.32
C ALA A 22 -1.30 8.64 -19.15
N ASN A 23 -0.47 9.48 -18.54
CA ASN A 23 0.63 10.17 -19.23
C ASN A 23 1.64 9.18 -19.83
N ILE A 24 1.94 8.08 -19.13
CA ILE A 24 2.89 7.06 -19.59
C ILE A 24 2.30 6.20 -20.71
N ARG A 25 1.02 5.84 -20.61
CA ARG A 25 0.31 5.16 -21.71
C ARG A 25 0.28 6.02 -22.99
N ARG A 26 0.27 7.35 -22.86
CA ARG A 26 0.40 8.30 -24.00
C ARG A 26 1.85 8.53 -24.45
N GLY A 27 2.84 7.99 -23.74
CA GLY A 27 4.27 8.14 -24.06
C GLY A 27 4.85 9.52 -23.70
N GLU A 28 4.15 10.30 -22.88
CA GLU A 28 4.57 11.63 -22.44
C GLU A 28 5.60 11.56 -21.29
N MET A 29 5.68 10.42 -20.61
CA MET A 29 6.61 10.11 -19.52
C MET A 29 7.11 8.66 -19.67
N LYS A 30 8.26 8.33 -19.06
CA LYS A 30 8.90 7.00 -19.11
C LYS A 30 9.45 6.59 -17.74
N GLY A 31 9.70 5.30 -17.55
CA GLY A 31 10.42 4.76 -16.39
C GLY A 31 9.54 4.50 -15.18
N PHE A 32 8.31 4.03 -15.41
CA PHE A 32 7.34 3.74 -14.38
C PHE A 32 7.10 2.25 -14.26
N THR A 33 7.36 1.80 -13.05
CA THR A 33 7.34 0.42 -12.66
C THR A 33 5.92 -0.18 -12.84
N ASP A 34 5.85 -1.39 -13.37
CA ASP A 34 4.68 -2.13 -13.85
C ASP A 34 3.96 -1.61 -15.10
N ILE A 35 4.39 -0.50 -15.72
CA ILE A 35 3.86 -0.05 -17.03
C ILE A 35 4.89 -0.25 -18.14
N ASP A 36 6.10 0.31 -18.00
CA ASP A 36 7.18 0.20 -18.98
C ASP A 36 8.51 -0.34 -18.40
N ASP A 37 8.56 -0.62 -17.10
CA ASP A 37 9.65 -1.29 -16.38
C ASP A 37 9.08 -2.31 -15.37
N PRO A 38 9.56 -3.56 -15.24
CA PRO A 38 8.96 -4.54 -14.32
C PRO A 38 9.10 -4.18 -12.84
N TYR A 39 8.04 -4.34 -12.05
CA TYR A 39 8.15 -4.35 -10.59
C TYR A 39 8.76 -5.65 -10.09
N GLN A 40 9.67 -5.52 -9.13
CA GLN A 40 10.25 -6.65 -8.42
C GLN A 40 9.68 -6.66 -7.01
N ALA A 41 8.77 -7.59 -6.76
CA ALA A 41 8.22 -7.78 -5.42
C ALA A 41 9.34 -8.08 -4.40
N PRO A 42 9.21 -7.60 -3.15
CA PRO A 42 10.24 -7.82 -2.13
C PRO A 42 10.46 -9.31 -1.86
N ILE A 43 11.73 -9.74 -1.81
CA ILE A 43 12.10 -11.13 -1.46
C ILE A 43 11.82 -11.41 0.02
N TYR A 44 12.01 -10.39 0.87
CA TYR A 44 11.76 -10.45 2.31
C TYR A 44 10.82 -9.32 2.71
N LEU A 45 9.75 -9.68 3.42
CA LEU A 45 8.78 -8.74 3.97
C LEU A 45 8.18 -9.30 5.26
N GLU A 46 7.90 -8.42 6.20
CA GLU A 46 7.26 -8.78 7.47
C GLU A 46 5.73 -8.70 7.37
N ILE A 47 5.21 -7.81 6.53
CA ILE A 47 3.76 -7.63 6.33
C ILE A 47 3.44 -7.50 4.85
N ARG A 48 2.57 -8.39 4.34
CA ARG A 48 1.90 -8.23 3.04
C ARG A 48 0.50 -7.66 3.26
N LEU A 49 0.25 -6.50 2.65
CA LEU A 49 -0.99 -5.75 2.77
C LEU A 49 -1.71 -5.71 1.42
N VAL A 50 -2.63 -6.66 1.19
CA VAL A 50 -3.47 -6.68 0.00
C VAL A 50 -4.52 -5.57 0.11
N THR A 51 -4.50 -4.59 -0.80
CA THR A 51 -5.31 -3.37 -0.57
C THR A 51 -6.75 -3.46 -1.05
N VAL A 52 -7.07 -4.47 -1.87
CA VAL A 52 -8.41 -4.68 -2.45
C VAL A 52 -9.30 -5.58 -1.59
N GLU A 53 -8.71 -6.37 -0.69
CA GLU A 53 -9.44 -7.35 0.14
C GLU A 53 -9.94 -6.79 1.48
N TYR A 54 -9.38 -5.65 1.93
CA TYR A 54 -9.68 -5.08 3.24
C TYR A 54 -10.18 -3.64 3.13
N ALA A 55 -11.09 -3.26 4.03
CA ALA A 55 -11.50 -1.88 4.21
C ALA A 55 -10.28 -1.00 4.54
N PRO A 56 -10.20 0.25 4.01
CA PRO A 56 -9.08 1.17 4.26
C PRO A 56 -8.75 1.31 5.74
N GLU A 57 -9.79 1.38 6.57
CA GLU A 57 -9.67 1.61 8.00
C GLU A 57 -9.06 0.42 8.72
N LYS A 58 -9.08 -0.80 8.17
CA LYS A 58 -8.53 -2.04 8.77
C LYS A 58 -7.06 -2.29 8.46
N LYS A 59 -6.50 -1.58 7.48
CA LYS A 59 -5.13 -1.76 6.99
C LYS A 59 -4.09 -1.25 8.01
N PRO A 60 -4.23 -0.05 8.61
CA PRO A 60 -3.28 0.45 9.59
C PRO A 60 -3.18 -0.45 10.83
N GLN A 61 -4.27 -1.06 11.28
CA GLN A 61 -4.28 -1.91 12.48
C GLN A 61 -3.44 -3.16 12.31
N ARG A 62 -3.29 -3.68 11.08
CA ARG A 62 -2.37 -4.82 10.85
C ARG A 62 -0.92 -4.42 11.11
N ILE A 63 -0.53 -3.22 10.70
CA ILE A 63 0.81 -2.68 10.91
C ILE A 63 1.01 -2.37 12.40
N VAL A 64 0.06 -1.67 13.02
CA VAL A 64 0.12 -1.33 14.44
C VAL A 64 0.14 -2.58 15.32
N GLY A 65 -0.72 -3.56 15.05
CA GLY A 65 -0.76 -4.82 15.78
C GLY A 65 0.55 -5.61 15.66
N HIS A 66 1.18 -5.62 14.49
CA HIS A 66 2.49 -6.22 14.31
C HIS A 66 3.55 -5.51 15.17
N LEU A 67 3.61 -4.18 15.12
CA LEU A 67 4.54 -3.39 15.94
C LEU A 67 4.31 -3.59 17.46
N GLN A 68 3.05 -3.69 17.88
CA GLN A 68 2.69 -4.00 19.27
C GLN A 68 3.17 -5.39 19.70
N SER A 69 2.99 -6.41 18.85
CA SER A 69 3.44 -7.78 19.14
C SER A 69 4.96 -7.89 19.34
N GLN A 70 5.70 -6.97 18.73
CA GLN A 70 7.16 -6.88 18.85
C GLN A 70 7.60 -5.93 19.98
N GLY A 71 6.65 -5.29 20.68
CA GLY A 71 6.94 -4.34 21.75
C GLY A 71 7.44 -2.96 21.28
N PHE A 72 7.36 -2.65 19.98
CA PHE A 72 7.78 -1.35 19.44
C PHE A 72 6.80 -0.23 19.73
N VAL A 73 5.52 -0.54 19.94
CA VAL A 73 4.46 0.42 20.22
C VAL A 73 3.63 -0.09 21.40
N SER A 74 3.44 0.74 22.42
CA SER A 74 2.40 0.59 23.44
C SER A 74 1.26 1.57 23.13
N TYR A 75 0.02 1.21 23.47
CA TYR A 75 -1.14 2.06 23.22
C TYR A 75 -1.66 2.63 24.54
N GLU A 76 -1.72 3.97 24.67
CA GLU A 76 -2.24 4.66 25.87
C GLU A 76 -3.52 5.50 25.63
N GLY A 77 -4.12 5.54 24.43
CA GLY A 77 -5.25 6.44 24.13
C GLY A 77 -6.48 5.73 23.59
N GLN A 78 -7.69 6.06 24.04
CA GLN A 78 -8.94 5.55 23.46
C GLN A 78 -9.12 6.07 22.02
N ILE A 79 -9.45 5.19 21.06
CA ILE A 79 -10.03 5.64 19.79
C ILE A 79 -11.42 6.18 20.13
N LEU A 80 -11.58 7.50 20.06
CA LEU A 80 -12.90 8.11 19.99
C LEU A 80 -13.42 7.84 18.58
N ASP A 81 -14.34 6.88 18.45
CA ASP A 81 -15.19 6.81 17.28
C ASP A 81 -15.91 8.15 17.18
N LYS A 82 -15.60 8.92 16.13
CA LYS A 82 -16.38 10.10 15.76
C LYS A 82 -17.39 9.62 14.73
N ASP A 83 -18.62 9.48 15.20
CA ASP A 83 -19.83 9.29 14.39
C ASP A 83 -19.90 10.26 13.20
#